data_AF-A0A9Q3SWI8-F1
#
_entry.id   AF-A0A9Q3SWI8-F1
#
_cell.length_a   1.000
_cell.length_b   1.000
_cell.length_c   1.000
_cell.angle_alpha   90.00
_cell.angle_beta   90.00
_cell.angle_gamma   90.00
#
_symmetry.space_group_name_H-M   'P 1'
#
loop_
_entity.id
_entity.type
_entity.pdbx_description
1 polymer ?
#
loop_
_entity_poly.entity_id
_entity_poly.type
_entity_poly.pdbx_seq_one_letter_code
_entity_poly.pdbx_strand_id
1 'polypeptide(L)'
;MVHSRSRLVAQMCGAVLLLSIPACASTENAAEGSGPEAAVDPYSRDNTCTAGDAVQSDAEPAGRLTQLSHTAGELLLVNGIAPGPQVAVGGQLSSDQAADRASTVPGDASITEALWVAAIPPEAGLDPVRDTEEYFASQARRISTFEVTEENLGQLLGPNWSSVIDVVEGFARNGYEDYVEQVRGAPPMREADAAATRARLRAASVDAGLESQWRTAQSIVPIYFQSCDLSSNVAGHDVDLSSSVLAEVLAADAVAAAFTTSFAPPAMVEPLARGLQIALGAETNPTADGGLTKDYDPNEILSPEDVELMEAEEPSLEGP
;
A
#
# COMPACT_ATOMS: atom_id res chain seq x y z
N MET A 1 25.07 6.35 23.10
CA MET A 1 24.27 7.09 24.10
C MET A 1 22.86 7.23 23.51
N VAL A 2 22.08 6.15 23.54
CA VAL A 2 21.01 5.81 24.51
C VAL A 2 19.91 6.87 24.57
N HIS A 3 18.73 6.57 24.01
CA HIS A 3 17.40 6.35 24.65
C HIS A 3 16.37 6.15 23.51
N SER A 4 15.90 4.94 23.18
CA SER A 4 14.86 4.13 23.86
C SER A 4 13.58 4.91 24.16
N ARG A 5 12.44 4.51 23.55
CA ARG A 5 11.07 4.31 24.13
C ARG A 5 10.22 3.54 23.08
N SER A 6 9.94 2.24 23.18
CA SER A 6 9.12 1.48 24.14
C SER A 6 7.70 2.02 24.31
N ARG A 7 6.74 1.24 23.79
CA ARG A 7 5.28 1.33 24.02
C ARG A 7 4.96 1.34 25.52
N LEU A 8 4.04 2.20 25.95
CA LEU A 8 3.22 1.93 27.14
C LEU A 8 1.95 2.79 27.14
N VAL A 9 0.83 2.08 27.03
CA VAL A 9 -0.53 2.49 27.35
C VAL A 9 -0.58 2.99 28.80
N ALA A 10 -1.18 4.16 29.02
CA ALA A 10 -1.62 4.59 30.34
C ALA A 10 -2.93 5.36 30.23
N GLN A 11 -4.02 4.68 30.60
CA GLN A 11 -5.27 5.29 31.04
C GLN A 11 -5.04 6.08 32.34
N MET A 12 -5.56 7.30 32.43
CA MET A 12 -6.05 7.85 33.71
C MET A 12 -7.19 8.86 33.49
N CYS A 13 -8.32 8.54 34.10
CA CYS A 13 -9.41 9.45 34.47
C CYS A 13 -8.94 10.48 35.51
N GLY A 14 -9.55 11.68 35.52
CA GLY A 14 -9.66 12.44 36.77
C GLY A 14 -9.86 13.96 36.66
N ALA A 15 -11.10 14.38 36.97
CA ALA A 15 -11.52 15.65 37.60
C ALA A 15 -11.43 16.96 36.78
N VAL A 16 -12.57 17.47 36.30
CA VAL A 16 -13.49 18.40 37.00
C VAL A 16 -12.90 19.80 37.16
N LEU A 17 -13.41 20.75 36.37
CA LEU A 17 -13.56 22.14 36.79
C LEU A 17 -14.88 22.70 36.25
N LEU A 18 -15.75 22.96 37.22
CA LEU A 18 -17.05 23.63 37.12
C LEU A 18 -16.90 25.07 36.61
N LEU A 19 -17.80 25.51 35.74
CA LEU A 19 -18.27 26.90 35.74
C LEU A 19 -19.76 26.94 35.36
N SER A 20 -20.55 27.49 36.27
CA SER A 20 -22.00 27.62 36.21
C SER A 20 -22.43 28.97 35.62
N ILE A 21 -23.33 28.91 34.62
CA ILE A 21 -24.50 29.74 34.23
C ILE A 21 -24.67 31.19 34.78
N PRO A 22 -25.38 32.07 34.03
CA PRO A 22 -26.83 32.19 34.29
C PRO A 22 -27.73 32.25 33.05
N ALA A 23 -28.98 31.88 33.31
CA ALA A 23 -30.07 31.66 32.38
C ALA A 23 -30.72 32.95 31.84
N CYS A 24 -31.32 32.85 30.66
CA CYS A 24 -32.54 33.56 30.31
C CYS A 24 -33.42 32.62 29.46
N ALA A 25 -34.56 32.23 30.02
CA ALA A 25 -35.61 31.52 29.32
C ALA A 25 -36.42 32.49 28.46
N SER A 26 -36.71 32.10 27.22
CA SER A 26 -37.89 32.58 26.48
C SER A 26 -38.31 31.45 25.55
N THR A 27 -39.46 30.87 25.88
CA THR A 27 -40.20 29.90 25.09
C THR A 27 -40.87 30.60 23.93
N GLU A 28 -40.45 30.32 22.70
CA GLU A 28 -41.28 30.55 21.51
C GLU A 28 -40.88 29.53 20.43
N ASN A 29 -41.90 28.81 19.95
CA ASN A 29 -41.80 27.79 18.91
C ASN A 29 -41.19 28.37 17.63
N ALA A 30 -40.03 27.87 17.23
CA ALA A 30 -39.52 28.04 15.88
C ALA A 30 -38.98 26.70 15.39
N ALA A 31 -39.68 26.17 14.38
CA ALA A 31 -39.35 25.13 13.43
C ALA A 31 -38.16 24.20 13.73
N GLU A 32 -38.40 22.89 13.62
CA GLU A 32 -37.40 21.86 13.33
C GLU A 32 -36.53 22.32 12.15
N GLY A 33 -35.44 23.01 12.47
CA GLY A 33 -34.33 23.23 11.58
C GLY A 33 -33.57 21.92 11.52
N SER A 34 -33.55 21.33 10.33
CA SER A 34 -32.61 20.29 9.93
C SER A 34 -31.28 20.55 10.62
N GLY A 35 -30.90 19.64 11.54
CA GLY A 35 -29.54 19.67 12.09
C GLY A 35 -28.55 19.69 10.93
N PRO A 36 -27.34 20.28 11.11
CA PRO A 36 -26.34 20.20 10.07
C PRO A 36 -26.18 18.71 9.75
N GLU A 37 -26.56 18.34 8.53
CA GLU A 37 -26.13 17.12 7.88
C GLU A 37 -24.65 17.02 8.22
N ALA A 38 -24.26 15.99 8.99
CA ALA A 38 -22.88 15.82 9.40
C ALA A 38 -22.07 15.97 8.12
N ALA A 39 -21.25 17.02 8.06
CA ALA A 39 -20.47 17.31 6.87
C ALA A 39 -19.73 16.01 6.57
N VAL A 40 -20.09 15.37 5.45
CA VAL A 40 -19.35 14.23 4.94
C VAL A 40 -17.91 14.67 4.98
N ASP A 41 -17.13 13.94 5.76
CA ASP A 41 -15.75 14.29 5.96
C ASP A 41 -15.14 14.50 4.56
N PRO A 42 -14.54 15.65 4.23
CA PRO A 42 -13.85 15.81 2.95
C PRO A 42 -12.72 14.78 2.75
N TYR A 43 -12.36 14.00 3.79
CA TYR A 43 -11.50 12.82 3.72
C TYR A 43 -12.22 11.52 3.29
N SER A 44 -13.55 11.51 3.13
CA SER A 44 -14.43 10.37 2.79
C SER A 44 -14.72 10.26 1.28
N ARG A 45 -13.72 10.43 0.41
CA ARG A 45 -13.87 9.96 -0.98
C ARG A 45 -13.62 8.46 -0.99
N ASP A 46 -14.37 7.70 -1.80
CA ASP A 46 -14.10 6.28 -2.04
C ASP A 46 -12.61 6.14 -2.42
N ASN A 47 -11.87 5.43 -1.57
CA ASN A 47 -10.44 5.18 -1.74
C ASN A 47 -10.24 3.90 -2.56
N THR A 48 -9.04 3.71 -3.10
CA THR A 48 -8.66 2.47 -3.82
C THR A 48 -8.62 1.23 -2.91
N CYS A 49 -8.75 1.44 -1.61
CA CYS A 49 -8.78 0.41 -0.59
C CYS A 49 -10.18 -0.17 -0.36
N THR A 50 -11.22 0.43 -0.93
CA THR A 50 -12.61 -0.04 -0.85
C THR A 50 -13.09 -0.50 -2.22
N ALA A 51 -14.06 -1.42 -2.24
CA ALA A 51 -14.76 -1.81 -3.45
C ALA A 51 -15.58 -0.63 -3.98
N GLY A 52 -14.98 0.25 -4.78
CA GLY A 52 -15.73 1.22 -5.56
C GLY A 52 -16.52 0.52 -6.66
N ASP A 53 -17.54 1.20 -7.20
CA ASP A 53 -18.01 0.94 -8.58
C ASP A 53 -16.83 1.29 -9.51
N ALA A 54 -15.84 0.39 -9.57
CA ALA A 54 -14.64 0.57 -10.35
C ALA A 54 -15.08 0.81 -11.78
N VAL A 55 -14.92 2.05 -12.24
CA VAL A 55 -15.13 2.36 -13.64
C VAL A 55 -14.00 1.63 -14.34
N GLN A 56 -14.31 0.50 -14.99
CA GLN A 56 -13.39 -0.12 -15.92
C GLN A 56 -13.00 0.95 -16.94
N SER A 57 -11.82 1.50 -16.75
CA SER A 57 -11.28 2.50 -17.64
C SER A 57 -10.55 1.76 -18.75
N ASP A 58 -11.17 1.73 -19.94
CA ASP A 58 -10.57 1.21 -21.17
C ASP A 58 -9.30 2.01 -21.60
N ALA A 59 -8.93 3.05 -20.86
CA ALA A 59 -7.68 3.77 -21.09
C ALA A 59 -6.46 2.85 -20.86
N GLU A 60 -5.40 3.06 -21.63
CA GLU A 60 -4.14 2.33 -21.46
C GLU A 60 -3.48 2.67 -20.11
N PRO A 61 -2.79 1.71 -19.45
CA PRO A 61 -2.14 1.91 -18.15
C PRO A 61 -1.28 3.18 -18.06
N ALA A 62 -0.45 3.45 -19.06
CA ALA A 62 0.41 4.64 -19.08
C ALA A 62 -0.40 5.96 -19.03
N GLY A 63 -1.51 6.03 -19.77
CA GLY A 63 -2.39 7.19 -19.80
C GLY A 63 -3.07 7.44 -18.46
N ARG A 64 -3.62 6.38 -17.83
CA ARG A 64 -4.28 6.51 -16.52
C ARG A 64 -3.30 6.92 -15.42
N LEU A 65 -2.10 6.33 -15.36
CA LEU A 65 -1.11 6.62 -14.32
C LEU A 65 -0.52 8.04 -14.46
N THR A 66 -0.40 8.54 -15.70
CA THR A 66 -0.04 9.95 -15.96
C THR A 66 -1.12 10.89 -15.44
N GLN A 67 -2.39 10.61 -15.76
CA GLN A 67 -3.50 11.43 -15.30
C GLN A 67 -3.65 11.43 -13.78
N LEU A 68 -3.44 10.26 -13.14
CA LEU A 68 -3.38 10.13 -11.69
C LEU A 68 -2.25 11.02 -11.14
N SER A 69 -1.05 10.94 -11.72
CA SER A 69 0.09 11.74 -11.27
C SER A 69 -0.17 13.25 -11.34
N HIS A 70 -0.72 13.73 -12.45
CA HIS A 70 -1.08 15.13 -12.59
C HIS A 70 -2.12 15.55 -11.54
N THR A 71 -3.18 14.76 -11.38
CA THR A 71 -4.26 15.04 -10.43
C THR A 71 -3.77 15.03 -8.98
N ALA A 72 -2.97 14.04 -8.60
CA ALA A 72 -2.37 13.95 -7.27
C ALA A 72 -1.44 15.14 -6.99
N GLY A 73 -0.60 15.52 -7.96
CA GLY A 73 0.28 16.68 -7.84
C GLY A 73 -0.48 17.99 -7.68
N GLU A 74 -1.56 18.19 -8.45
CA GLU A 74 -2.45 19.35 -8.29
C GLU A 74 -3.11 19.38 -6.92
N LEU A 75 -3.58 18.24 -6.40
CA LEU A 75 -4.13 18.14 -5.05
C LEU A 75 -3.10 18.57 -4.00
N LEU A 76 -1.85 18.13 -4.12
CA LEU A 76 -0.77 18.51 -3.21
C LEU A 76 -0.42 20.00 -3.30
N LEU A 77 -0.44 20.58 -4.50
CA LEU A 77 -0.18 22.01 -4.71
C LEU A 77 -1.28 22.91 -4.14
N VAL A 78 -2.53 22.46 -4.18
CA VAL A 78 -3.69 23.22 -3.67
C VAL A 78 -3.81 23.09 -2.15
N ASN A 79 -3.65 21.89 -1.60
CA ASN A 79 -3.91 21.61 -0.19
C ASN A 79 -2.66 21.76 0.70
N GLY A 80 -1.47 21.81 0.08
CA GLY A 80 -0.21 21.65 0.78
C GLY A 80 0.10 20.17 1.03
N ILE A 81 1.39 19.87 1.15
CA ILE A 81 1.90 18.50 1.35
C ILE A 81 2.39 18.30 2.79
N ALA A 82 2.10 17.13 3.35
CA ALA A 82 2.62 16.67 4.62
C ALA A 82 3.52 15.43 4.43
N PRO A 83 4.53 15.20 5.29
CA PRO A 83 5.35 14.00 5.25
C PRO A 83 4.57 12.69 5.44
N GLY A 84 3.40 12.75 6.05
CA GLY A 84 2.54 11.59 6.28
C GLY A 84 1.17 12.00 6.83
N PRO A 85 0.18 11.10 6.73
CA PRO A 85 -1.20 11.40 7.08
C PRO A 85 -1.38 11.79 8.56
N GLN A 86 -0.63 11.17 9.47
CA GLN A 86 -0.63 11.44 10.92
C GLN A 86 -0.13 12.83 11.33
N VAL A 87 0.60 13.54 10.45
CA VAL A 87 1.13 14.89 10.72
C VAL A 87 0.49 15.96 9.86
N ALA A 88 -0.42 15.59 8.95
CA ALA A 88 -1.14 16.52 8.11
C ALA A 88 -2.03 17.44 8.95
N VAL A 89 -1.97 18.74 8.69
CA VAL A 89 -2.79 19.74 9.38
C VAL A 89 -3.49 20.66 8.38
N GLY A 90 -4.64 21.21 8.76
CA GLY A 90 -5.29 22.28 7.99
C GLY A 90 -5.68 21.90 6.55
N GLY A 91 -5.95 20.62 6.28
CA GLY A 91 -6.32 20.14 4.95
C GLY A 91 -5.17 19.58 4.11
N GLN A 92 -3.92 19.66 4.59
CA GLN A 92 -2.76 19.07 3.91
C GLN A 92 -2.95 17.58 3.61
N LEU A 93 -2.24 17.11 2.59
CA LEU A 93 -2.25 15.71 2.16
C LEU A 93 -0.83 15.15 2.13
N SER A 94 -0.66 13.91 2.52
CA SER A 94 0.54 13.15 2.15
C SER A 94 0.44 12.66 0.70
N SER A 95 1.56 12.18 0.14
CA SER A 95 1.60 11.73 -1.26
C SER A 95 0.67 10.54 -1.52
N ASP A 96 0.59 9.62 -0.57
CA ASP A 96 -0.32 8.47 -0.58
C ASP A 96 -1.78 8.91 -0.55
N GLN A 97 -2.15 9.84 0.32
CA GLN A 97 -3.50 10.40 0.35
C GLN A 97 -3.87 11.12 -0.95
N ALA A 98 -2.92 11.80 -1.58
CA ALA A 98 -3.16 12.47 -2.85
C ALA A 98 -3.27 11.48 -4.02
N ALA A 99 -2.43 10.43 -4.04
CA ALA A 99 -2.47 9.37 -5.04
C ALA A 99 -3.79 8.59 -4.96
N ASP A 100 -4.19 8.20 -3.75
CA ASP A 100 -5.43 7.48 -3.49
C ASP A 100 -6.66 8.29 -3.94
N ARG A 101 -6.73 9.59 -3.62
CA ARG A 101 -7.81 10.49 -4.08
C ARG A 101 -7.84 10.75 -5.58
N ALA A 102 -6.69 10.67 -6.22
CA ALA A 102 -6.54 10.87 -7.66
C ALA A 102 -6.86 9.60 -8.45
N SER A 103 -6.75 8.45 -7.80
CA SER A 103 -6.92 7.16 -8.43
C SER A 103 -8.37 6.87 -8.77
N THR A 104 -8.56 6.19 -9.90
CA THR A 104 -9.87 5.73 -10.37
C THR A 104 -9.91 4.22 -10.61
N VAL A 105 -8.74 3.56 -10.57
CA VAL A 105 -8.59 2.11 -10.78
C VAL A 105 -7.91 1.54 -9.53
N PRO A 106 -8.40 0.42 -8.97
CA PRO A 106 -7.74 -0.18 -7.81
C PRO A 106 -6.29 -0.56 -8.09
N GLY A 107 -5.39 -0.20 -7.17
CA GLY A 107 -3.96 -0.48 -7.27
C GLY A 107 -3.12 0.60 -7.96
N ASP A 108 -3.71 1.47 -8.79
CA ASP A 108 -2.98 2.51 -9.53
C ASP A 108 -2.21 3.48 -8.62
N ALA A 109 -2.77 3.81 -7.45
CA ALA A 109 -2.11 4.66 -6.47
C ALA A 109 -0.76 4.06 -6.05
N SER A 110 -0.76 2.78 -5.64
CA SER A 110 0.45 2.06 -5.24
C SER A 110 1.47 1.88 -6.36
N ILE A 111 1.00 1.62 -7.59
CA ILE A 111 1.87 1.56 -8.78
C ILE A 111 2.55 2.91 -8.98
N THR A 112 1.77 3.99 -8.95
CA THR A 112 2.24 5.34 -9.24
C THR A 112 3.24 5.81 -8.20
N GLU A 113 2.98 5.55 -6.91
CA GLU A 113 3.91 5.86 -5.84
C GLU A 113 5.24 5.10 -5.97
N ALA A 114 5.20 3.81 -6.30
CA ALA A 114 6.42 3.04 -6.58
C ALA A 114 7.23 3.67 -7.73
N LEU A 115 6.56 4.10 -8.80
CA LEU A 115 7.20 4.78 -9.93
C LEU A 115 7.81 6.13 -9.52
N TRP A 116 7.12 6.94 -8.71
CA TRP A 116 7.64 8.22 -8.23
C TRP A 116 8.91 8.05 -7.42
N VAL A 117 8.96 7.04 -6.55
CA VAL A 117 10.13 6.73 -5.72
C VAL A 117 11.28 6.24 -6.60
N ALA A 118 11.01 5.32 -7.53
CA ALA A 118 12.03 4.77 -8.43
C ALA A 118 12.58 5.80 -9.42
N ALA A 119 11.79 6.81 -9.79
CA ALA A 119 12.23 7.89 -10.68
C ALA A 119 13.14 8.92 -10.01
N ILE A 120 13.36 8.86 -8.69
CA ILE A 120 14.29 9.76 -7.99
C ILE A 120 15.72 9.27 -8.24
N PRO A 121 16.60 10.10 -8.82
CA PRO A 121 18.02 9.76 -8.93
C PRO A 121 18.61 9.43 -7.55
N PRO A 122 19.50 8.44 -7.40
CA PRO A 122 20.11 8.08 -6.12
C PRO A 122 20.79 9.28 -5.42
N GLU A 123 21.46 10.12 -6.22
CA GLU A 123 22.07 11.39 -5.78
C GLU A 123 21.08 12.52 -5.44
N ALA A 124 19.81 12.39 -5.83
CA ALA A 124 18.73 13.32 -5.53
C ALA A 124 17.72 12.74 -4.52
N GLY A 125 18.09 11.64 -3.85
CA GLY A 125 17.27 10.93 -2.88
C GLY A 125 16.55 11.87 -1.92
N LEU A 126 15.37 11.45 -1.46
CA LEU A 126 14.61 12.18 -0.44
C LEU A 126 15.55 12.44 0.74
N ASP A 127 16.06 13.66 0.89
CA ASP A 127 16.87 14.04 2.03
C ASP A 127 15.89 14.17 3.20
N PRO A 128 15.82 13.19 4.13
CA PRO A 128 14.84 13.20 5.21
C PRO A 128 15.08 14.34 6.21
N VAL A 129 16.17 15.09 6.04
CA VAL A 129 16.54 16.26 6.84
C VAL A 129 16.06 17.57 6.19
N ARG A 130 15.63 17.56 4.91
CA ARG A 130 15.08 18.73 4.22
C ARG A 130 13.56 18.82 4.37
N ASP A 131 13.11 18.89 5.61
CA ASP A 131 11.75 19.26 5.98
C ASP A 131 11.57 20.78 5.80
N THR A 132 11.51 21.21 4.52
CA THR A 132 11.23 22.59 4.17
C THR A 132 10.02 22.66 3.26
N GLU A 133 9.21 23.70 3.44
CA GLU A 133 8.06 24.00 2.57
C GLU A 133 8.47 24.05 1.09
N GLU A 134 9.67 24.56 0.78
CA GLU A 134 10.20 24.63 -0.58
C GLU A 134 10.53 23.24 -1.16
N TYR A 135 11.12 22.36 -0.35
CA TYR A 135 11.38 20.97 -0.75
C TYR A 135 10.06 20.26 -1.06
N PHE A 136 9.10 20.37 -0.16
CA PHE A 136 7.78 19.79 -0.28
C PHE A 136 7.00 20.31 -1.50
N ALA A 137 7.02 21.62 -1.74
CA ALA A 137 6.45 22.22 -2.94
C ALA A 137 7.17 21.79 -4.23
N SER A 138 8.46 21.43 -4.16
CA SER A 138 9.19 20.85 -5.30
C SER A 138 8.78 19.40 -5.58
N GLN A 139 8.50 18.60 -4.54
CA GLN A 139 7.99 17.24 -4.68
C GLN A 139 6.59 17.25 -5.31
N ALA A 140 5.69 18.09 -4.82
CA ALA A 140 4.35 18.25 -5.38
C ALA A 140 4.40 18.67 -6.86
N ARG A 141 5.29 19.60 -7.22
CA ARG A 141 5.54 19.98 -8.63
C ARG A 141 6.05 18.82 -9.46
N ARG A 142 7.02 18.04 -8.95
CA ARG A 142 7.55 16.87 -9.66
C ARG A 142 6.45 15.85 -9.95
N ILE A 143 5.61 15.56 -8.96
CA ILE A 143 4.45 14.67 -9.11
C ILE A 143 3.49 15.21 -10.17
N SER A 144 3.16 16.52 -10.11
CA SER A 144 2.23 17.16 -11.05
C SER A 144 2.68 17.15 -12.51
N THR A 145 3.97 16.90 -12.78
CA THR A 145 4.55 16.84 -14.12
C THR A 145 5.09 15.46 -14.45
N PHE A 146 4.79 14.44 -13.64
CA PHE A 146 5.30 13.10 -13.86
C PHE A 146 4.51 12.40 -14.96
N GLU A 147 5.19 12.13 -16.08
CA GLU A 147 4.60 11.43 -17.22
C GLU A 147 4.99 9.95 -17.20
N VAL A 148 3.97 9.10 -17.26
CA VAL A 148 4.12 7.65 -17.40
C VAL A 148 3.94 7.28 -18.87
N THR A 149 4.97 6.69 -19.45
CA THR A 149 4.98 6.16 -20.81
C THR A 149 5.24 4.66 -20.76
N GLU A 150 4.91 3.92 -21.82
CA GLU A 150 5.28 2.49 -21.90
C GLU A 150 6.80 2.29 -21.81
N GLU A 151 7.59 3.22 -22.36
CA GLU A 151 9.04 3.21 -22.25
C GLU A 151 9.47 3.33 -20.78
N ASN A 152 8.91 4.29 -20.05
CA ASN A 152 9.25 4.49 -18.63
C ASN A 152 8.76 3.32 -17.77
N LEU A 153 7.61 2.71 -18.09
CA LEU A 153 7.15 1.47 -17.45
C LEU A 153 8.14 0.33 -17.68
N GLY A 154 8.64 0.16 -18.91
CA GLY A 154 9.71 -0.80 -19.22
C GLY A 154 11.01 -0.51 -18.46
N GLN A 155 11.39 0.77 -18.33
CA GLN A 155 12.61 1.19 -17.62
C GLN A 155 12.51 1.02 -16.10
N LEU A 156 11.33 1.22 -15.50
CA LEU A 156 11.14 1.26 -14.05
C LEU A 156 10.54 -0.04 -13.48
N LEU A 157 9.71 -0.76 -14.23
CA LEU A 157 9.05 -2.01 -13.83
C LEU A 157 9.51 -3.23 -14.64
N GLY A 158 10.41 -3.04 -15.61
CA GLY A 158 10.99 -4.12 -16.38
C GLY A 158 10.15 -4.56 -17.58
N PRO A 159 10.61 -5.57 -18.33
CA PRO A 159 10.02 -5.94 -19.62
C PRO A 159 8.61 -6.55 -19.53
N ASN A 160 8.22 -7.06 -18.36
CA ASN A 160 6.90 -7.66 -18.11
C ASN A 160 5.99 -6.72 -17.30
N TRP A 161 6.18 -5.40 -17.40
CA TRP A 161 5.44 -4.40 -16.61
C TRP A 161 3.92 -4.57 -16.71
N SER A 162 3.39 -4.95 -17.87
CA SER A 162 1.95 -5.11 -18.08
C SER A 162 1.38 -6.22 -17.20
N SER A 163 2.06 -7.37 -17.14
CA SER A 163 1.67 -8.47 -16.26
C SER A 163 1.78 -8.12 -14.78
N VAL A 164 2.74 -7.26 -14.40
CA VAL A 164 2.84 -6.74 -13.02
C VAL A 164 1.62 -5.89 -12.68
N ILE A 165 1.23 -4.97 -13.57
CA ILE A 165 0.03 -4.13 -13.39
C ILE A 165 -1.23 -5.00 -13.32
N ASP A 166 -1.38 -5.99 -14.21
CA ASP A 166 -2.54 -6.89 -14.24
C ASP A 166 -2.71 -7.64 -12.89
N VAL A 167 -1.61 -8.09 -12.28
CA VAL A 167 -1.64 -8.74 -10.96
C VAL A 167 -2.08 -7.76 -9.88
N VAL A 168 -1.56 -6.53 -9.91
CA VAL A 168 -1.89 -5.49 -8.92
C VAL A 168 -3.35 -5.09 -9.00
N GLU A 169 -3.84 -4.80 -10.20
CA GLU A 169 -5.27 -4.54 -10.44
C GLU A 169 -6.12 -5.75 -10.03
N GLY A 170 -5.60 -6.97 -10.21
CA GLY A 170 -6.28 -8.22 -9.86
C GLY A 170 -6.59 -8.36 -8.38
N PHE A 171 -5.58 -8.21 -7.51
CA PHE A 171 -5.80 -8.33 -6.06
C PHE A 171 -6.47 -7.09 -5.47
N ALA A 172 -6.22 -5.90 -6.00
CA ALA A 172 -6.81 -4.66 -5.50
C ALA A 172 -8.28 -4.50 -5.90
N ARG A 173 -8.75 -5.23 -6.93
CA ARG A 173 -10.06 -5.05 -7.57
C ARG A 173 -11.24 -4.92 -6.61
N ASN A 174 -11.29 -5.78 -5.61
CA ASN A 174 -12.41 -5.85 -4.67
C ASN A 174 -12.18 -4.96 -3.43
N GLY A 175 -11.09 -4.21 -3.38
CA GLY A 175 -10.65 -3.52 -2.18
C GLY A 175 -9.87 -4.42 -1.22
N TYR A 176 -9.22 -3.76 -0.27
CA TYR A 176 -8.28 -4.36 0.66
C TYR A 176 -8.95 -5.34 1.62
N GLU A 177 -10.04 -4.91 2.28
CA GLU A 177 -10.74 -5.71 3.28
C GLU A 177 -11.31 -6.99 2.67
N ASP A 178 -11.93 -6.90 1.49
CA ASP A 178 -12.50 -8.05 0.79
C ASP A 178 -11.41 -9.01 0.29
N TYR A 179 -10.26 -8.50 -0.18
CA TYR A 179 -9.14 -9.37 -0.55
C TYR A 179 -8.58 -10.12 0.66
N VAL A 180 -8.42 -9.45 1.80
CA VAL A 180 -7.98 -10.10 3.04
C VAL A 180 -8.99 -11.14 3.52
N GLU A 181 -10.30 -10.86 3.43
CA GLU A 181 -11.35 -11.83 3.78
C GLU A 181 -11.36 -13.03 2.81
N GLN A 182 -11.11 -12.80 1.51
CA GLN A 182 -10.97 -13.88 0.53
C GLN A 182 -9.79 -14.80 0.87
N VAL A 183 -8.63 -14.24 1.23
CA VAL A 183 -7.46 -15.02 1.68
C VAL A 183 -7.76 -15.79 2.96
N ARG A 184 -8.48 -15.18 3.91
CA ARG A 184 -8.93 -15.84 5.14
C ARG A 184 -9.80 -17.06 4.82
N GLY A 185 -10.76 -16.91 3.93
CA GLY A 185 -11.72 -17.94 3.53
C GLY A 185 -11.16 -18.99 2.55
N ALA A 186 -10.06 -18.71 1.85
CA ALA A 186 -9.49 -19.58 0.84
C ALA A 186 -8.97 -20.91 1.40
N PRO A 187 -8.92 -21.99 0.60
CA PRO A 187 -8.16 -23.20 0.95
C PRO A 187 -6.65 -22.90 1.03
N PRO A 188 -5.82 -23.85 1.54
CA PRO A 188 -4.36 -23.74 1.43
C PRO A 188 -3.92 -23.39 0.01
N MET A 189 -3.11 -22.34 -0.12
CA MET A 189 -2.82 -21.70 -1.42
C MET A 189 -1.34 -21.47 -1.67
N ARG A 190 -0.49 -21.66 -0.66
CA ARG A 190 0.93 -21.32 -0.74
C ARG A 190 1.80 -22.56 -0.75
N GLU A 191 2.80 -22.63 -1.62
CA GLU A 191 3.80 -23.69 -1.54
C GLU A 191 4.74 -23.50 -0.34
N ALA A 192 5.17 -24.60 0.27
CA ALA A 192 6.08 -24.57 1.42
C ALA A 192 7.41 -23.84 1.13
N ASP A 193 7.92 -23.95 -0.10
CA ASP A 193 9.19 -23.35 -0.53
C ASP A 193 9.00 -22.01 -1.27
N ALA A 194 7.85 -21.34 -1.13
CA ALA A 194 7.53 -20.11 -1.86
C ALA A 194 8.56 -18.99 -1.61
N ALA A 195 8.94 -18.76 -0.35
CA ALA A 195 9.96 -17.76 0.02
C ALA A 195 11.32 -18.01 -0.65
N ALA A 196 11.79 -19.25 -0.61
CA ALA A 196 13.04 -19.66 -1.27
C ALA A 196 12.95 -19.53 -2.80
N THR A 197 11.77 -19.78 -3.36
CA THR A 197 11.51 -19.60 -4.80
C THR A 197 11.52 -18.12 -5.18
N ARG A 198 10.89 -17.24 -4.41
CA ARG A 198 10.96 -15.78 -4.61
C ARG A 198 12.39 -15.26 -4.53
N ALA A 199 13.20 -15.76 -3.60
CA ALA A 199 14.62 -15.41 -3.50
C ALA A 199 15.42 -15.83 -4.75
N ARG A 200 15.12 -17.01 -5.33
CA ARG A 200 15.71 -17.45 -6.61
C ARG A 200 15.28 -16.58 -7.79
N LEU A 201 14.01 -16.14 -7.82
CA LEU A 201 13.51 -15.21 -8.84
C LEU A 201 14.18 -13.83 -8.73
N ARG A 202 14.44 -13.35 -7.51
CA ARG A 202 15.26 -12.15 -7.28
C ARG A 202 16.66 -12.32 -7.83
N ALA A 203 17.34 -13.43 -7.52
CA ALA A 203 18.68 -13.70 -8.03
C ALA A 203 18.70 -13.74 -9.57
N ALA A 204 17.72 -14.40 -10.20
CA ALA A 204 17.59 -14.41 -11.66
C ALA A 204 17.37 -13.00 -12.24
N SER A 205 16.64 -12.14 -11.54
CA SER A 205 16.43 -10.73 -11.93
C SER A 205 17.71 -9.91 -11.82
N VAL A 206 18.52 -10.14 -10.78
CA VAL A 206 19.85 -9.53 -10.63
C VAL A 206 20.79 -9.99 -11.75
N ASP A 207 20.82 -11.28 -12.06
CA ASP A 207 21.63 -11.84 -13.14
C ASP A 207 21.22 -11.29 -14.52
N ALA A 208 19.94 -10.97 -14.69
CA ALA A 208 19.40 -10.30 -15.88
C ALA A 208 19.68 -8.79 -15.94
N GLY A 209 20.32 -8.21 -14.90
CA GLY A 209 20.57 -6.77 -14.81
C GLY A 209 19.32 -5.94 -14.52
N LEU A 210 18.29 -6.54 -13.92
CA LEU A 210 16.98 -5.95 -13.67
C LEU A 210 16.72 -5.71 -12.17
N GLU A 211 17.77 -5.56 -11.36
CA GLU A 211 17.63 -5.44 -9.89
C GLU A 211 16.79 -4.23 -9.48
N SER A 212 17.02 -3.06 -10.08
CA SER A 212 16.24 -1.85 -9.78
C SER A 212 14.76 -2.04 -10.13
N GLN A 213 14.47 -2.65 -11.29
CA GLN A 213 13.11 -2.87 -11.74
C GLN A 213 12.39 -3.90 -10.86
N TRP A 214 13.10 -4.95 -10.44
CA TRP A 214 12.60 -5.93 -9.48
C TRP A 214 12.22 -5.23 -8.17
N ARG A 215 13.09 -4.38 -7.63
CA ARG A 215 12.83 -3.65 -6.38
C ARG A 215 11.59 -2.75 -6.51
N THR A 216 11.46 -2.01 -7.61
CA THR A 216 10.29 -1.17 -7.87
C THR A 216 9.00 -2.00 -7.98
N ALA A 217 9.04 -3.12 -8.73
CA ALA A 217 7.87 -3.98 -8.87
C ALA A 217 7.45 -4.58 -7.52
N GLN A 218 8.41 -5.07 -6.72
CA GLN A 218 8.14 -5.63 -5.40
C GLN A 218 7.68 -4.57 -4.38
N SER A 219 8.06 -3.29 -4.52
CA SER A 219 7.61 -2.24 -3.60
C SER A 219 6.14 -1.85 -3.75
N ILE A 220 5.49 -2.18 -4.87
CA ILE A 220 4.07 -1.85 -5.09
C ILE A 220 3.18 -2.49 -4.02
N VAL A 221 3.47 -3.74 -3.68
CA VAL A 221 2.67 -4.54 -2.73
C VAL A 221 2.69 -3.93 -1.32
N PRO A 222 3.83 -3.70 -0.65
CA PRO A 222 3.84 -3.10 0.67
C PRO A 222 3.29 -1.66 0.68
N ILE A 223 3.45 -0.89 -0.40
CA ILE A 223 2.80 0.45 -0.51
C ILE A 223 1.28 0.32 -0.45
N TYR A 224 0.69 -0.61 -1.22
CA TYR A 224 -0.74 -0.87 -1.19
C TYR A 224 -1.21 -1.29 0.21
N PHE A 225 -0.55 -2.31 0.79
CA PHE A 225 -0.94 -2.86 2.08
C PHE A 225 -0.79 -1.85 3.22
N GLN A 226 0.28 -1.07 3.24
CA GLN A 226 0.49 -0.02 4.25
C GLN A 226 -0.57 1.08 4.15
N SER A 227 -0.83 1.60 2.94
CA SER A 227 -1.80 2.66 2.72
C SER A 227 -3.21 2.21 3.10
N CYS A 228 -3.58 1.00 2.69
CA CYS A 228 -4.92 0.47 2.93
C CYS A 228 -5.15 -0.03 4.36
N ASP A 229 -4.14 -0.60 5.02
CA ASP A 229 -4.23 -0.90 6.45
C ASP A 229 -4.46 0.37 7.27
N LEU A 230 -3.71 1.44 6.98
CA LEU A 230 -3.89 2.71 7.66
C LEU A 230 -5.30 3.28 7.43
N SER A 231 -5.77 3.28 6.18
CA SER A 231 -7.11 3.77 5.83
C SER A 231 -8.21 2.97 6.52
N SER A 232 -8.13 1.63 6.48
CA SER A 232 -9.02 0.70 7.17
C SER A 232 -9.06 0.94 8.67
N ASN A 233 -7.90 1.10 9.30
CA ASN A 233 -7.78 1.39 10.74
C ASN A 233 -8.39 2.75 11.12
N VAL A 234 -8.22 3.78 10.29
CA VAL A 234 -8.84 5.11 10.51
C VAL A 234 -10.36 5.02 10.43
N ALA A 235 -10.90 4.22 9.52
CA ALA A 235 -12.33 3.97 9.41
C ALA A 235 -12.87 3.01 10.49
N GLY A 236 -11.99 2.41 11.31
CA GLY A 236 -12.36 1.57 12.45
C GLY A 236 -12.73 0.13 12.07
N HIS A 237 -12.29 -0.33 10.90
CA HIS A 237 -12.46 -1.72 10.48
C HIS A 237 -11.45 -2.63 11.20
N ASP A 238 -11.89 -3.84 11.52
CA ASP A 238 -11.07 -4.86 12.20
C ASP A 238 -10.60 -5.90 11.19
N VAL A 239 -9.38 -5.72 10.68
CA VAL A 239 -8.75 -6.61 9.70
C VAL A 239 -7.87 -7.62 10.44
N ASP A 240 -8.03 -8.91 10.14
CA ASP A 240 -7.18 -9.94 10.77
C ASP A 240 -5.76 -9.80 10.25
N LEU A 241 -4.85 -9.45 11.16
CA LEU A 241 -3.45 -9.23 10.85
C LEU A 241 -2.80 -10.46 10.20
N SER A 242 -3.14 -11.68 10.63
CA SER A 242 -2.53 -12.89 10.06
C SER A 242 -2.94 -13.08 8.60
N SER A 243 -4.23 -12.93 8.31
CA SER A 243 -4.77 -13.00 6.95
C SER A 243 -4.24 -11.87 6.08
N SER A 244 -4.07 -10.67 6.64
CA SER A 244 -3.51 -9.50 5.95
C SER A 244 -2.07 -9.72 5.53
N VAL A 245 -1.22 -10.20 6.45
CA VAL A 245 0.18 -10.53 6.15
C VAL A 245 0.27 -11.66 5.11
N LEU A 246 -0.55 -12.71 5.22
CA LEU A 246 -0.60 -13.76 4.20
C LEU A 246 -1.04 -13.21 2.83
N ALA A 247 -2.02 -12.31 2.79
CA ALA A 247 -2.50 -11.68 1.57
C ALA A 247 -1.41 -10.83 0.89
N GLU A 248 -0.62 -10.10 1.69
CA GLU A 248 0.52 -9.32 1.22
C GLU A 248 1.59 -10.22 0.61
N VAL A 249 1.93 -11.31 1.31
CA VAL A 249 2.93 -12.27 0.86
C VAL A 249 2.50 -12.96 -0.45
N LEU A 250 1.23 -13.33 -0.60
CA LEU A 250 0.68 -13.91 -1.83
C LEU A 250 0.70 -12.91 -2.99
N ALA A 251 0.39 -11.64 -2.73
CA ALA A 251 0.49 -10.57 -3.72
C ALA A 251 1.96 -10.37 -4.17
N ALA A 252 2.90 -10.37 -3.23
CA ALA A 252 4.34 -10.27 -3.52
C ALA A 252 4.85 -11.46 -4.35
N ASP A 253 4.42 -12.68 -4.02
CA ASP A 253 4.70 -13.90 -4.79
C ASP A 253 4.17 -13.79 -6.24
N ALA A 254 2.92 -13.34 -6.41
CA ALA A 254 2.32 -13.17 -7.74
C ALA A 254 3.00 -12.07 -8.56
N VAL A 255 3.37 -10.94 -7.94
CA VAL A 255 4.13 -9.87 -8.62
C VAL A 255 5.53 -10.36 -9.02
N ALA A 256 6.20 -11.14 -8.17
CA ALA A 256 7.49 -11.75 -8.49
C ALA A 256 7.38 -12.72 -9.69
N ALA A 257 6.33 -13.53 -9.72
CA ALA A 257 6.03 -14.42 -10.84
C ALA A 257 5.78 -13.64 -12.13
N ALA A 258 4.90 -12.64 -12.09
CA ALA A 258 4.58 -11.80 -13.24
C ALA A 258 5.81 -11.06 -13.79
N PHE A 259 6.62 -10.48 -12.89
CA PHE A 259 7.84 -9.79 -13.28
C PHE A 259 8.84 -10.69 -14.02
N THR A 260 8.94 -11.96 -13.62
CA THR A 260 9.94 -12.90 -14.15
C THR A 260 9.44 -13.83 -15.25
N THR A 261 8.16 -13.76 -15.61
CA THR A 261 7.50 -14.76 -16.48
C THR A 261 8.16 -14.99 -17.85
N SER A 262 8.89 -14.01 -18.39
CA SER A 262 9.54 -14.12 -19.70
C SER A 262 10.98 -14.66 -19.67
N PHE A 263 11.60 -14.78 -18.48
CA PHE A 263 13.01 -15.19 -18.36
C PHE A 263 13.29 -16.19 -17.25
N ALA A 264 12.39 -16.40 -16.29
CA ALA A 264 12.50 -17.47 -15.31
C ALA A 264 11.81 -18.76 -15.79
N PRO A 265 12.32 -19.95 -15.40
CA PRO A 265 11.68 -21.23 -15.62
C PRO A 265 10.21 -21.27 -15.12
N PRO A 266 9.26 -21.79 -15.91
CA PRO A 266 7.85 -21.92 -15.51
C PRO A 266 7.65 -22.65 -14.18
N ALA A 267 8.48 -23.66 -13.89
CA ALA A 267 8.46 -24.40 -12.64
C ALA A 267 8.75 -23.56 -11.38
N MET A 268 9.29 -22.33 -11.52
CA MET A 268 9.42 -21.38 -10.40
C MET A 268 8.32 -20.30 -10.42
N VAL A 269 7.80 -19.97 -11.61
CA VAL A 269 6.83 -18.88 -11.81
C VAL A 269 5.40 -19.34 -11.50
N GLU A 270 4.98 -20.48 -12.07
CA GLU A 270 3.62 -21.00 -11.98
C GLU A 270 3.18 -21.24 -10.51
N PRO A 271 4.00 -21.87 -9.64
CA PRO A 271 3.70 -21.98 -8.21
C PRO A 271 3.34 -20.68 -7.49
N LEU A 272 4.14 -19.64 -7.71
CA LEU A 272 3.99 -18.38 -6.99
C LEU A 272 2.77 -17.59 -7.48
N ALA A 273 2.48 -17.64 -8.78
CA ALA A 273 1.27 -17.03 -9.34
C ALA A 273 -0.02 -17.74 -8.89
N ARG A 274 0.04 -19.07 -8.71
CA ARG A 274 -1.12 -19.91 -8.39
C ARG A 274 -1.77 -19.56 -7.06
N GLY A 275 -0.99 -19.16 -6.06
CA GLY A 275 -1.53 -18.87 -4.73
C GLY A 275 -2.54 -17.73 -4.73
N LEU A 276 -2.23 -16.63 -5.44
CA LEU A 276 -3.17 -15.53 -5.63
C LEU A 276 -4.41 -15.97 -6.42
N GLN A 277 -4.25 -16.79 -7.46
CA GLN A 277 -5.39 -17.27 -8.27
C GLN A 277 -6.37 -18.12 -7.47
N ILE A 278 -5.86 -18.92 -6.52
CA ILE A 278 -6.69 -19.69 -5.59
C ILE A 278 -7.44 -18.74 -4.64
N ALA A 279 -6.74 -17.75 -4.05
CA ALA A 279 -7.36 -16.79 -3.14
C ALA A 279 -8.49 -15.99 -3.81
N LEU A 280 -8.29 -15.57 -5.06
CA LEU A 280 -9.28 -14.84 -5.86
C LEU A 280 -10.38 -15.74 -6.46
N GLY A 281 -10.35 -17.05 -6.20
CA GLY A 281 -11.34 -18.01 -6.73
C GLY A 281 -11.29 -18.21 -8.25
N ALA A 282 -10.21 -17.80 -8.90
CA ALA A 282 -9.99 -17.98 -10.34
C ALA A 282 -9.57 -19.42 -10.69
N GLU A 283 -8.99 -20.15 -9.73
CA GLU A 283 -8.55 -21.53 -9.92
C GLU A 283 -9.71 -22.53 -9.79
N THR A 284 -9.92 -23.35 -10.81
CA THR A 284 -11.07 -24.27 -10.88
C THR A 284 -10.85 -25.60 -10.19
N ASN A 285 -9.59 -25.99 -9.93
CA ASN A 285 -9.24 -27.23 -9.20
C ASN A 285 -8.13 -27.00 -8.15
N PRO A 286 -8.40 -26.27 -7.07
CA PRO A 286 -7.39 -25.91 -6.06
C PRO A 286 -6.82 -27.13 -5.31
N THR A 287 -7.54 -28.25 -5.28
CA THR A 287 -7.18 -29.45 -4.50
C THR A 287 -6.46 -30.54 -5.29
N ALA A 288 -6.23 -30.36 -6.59
CA ALA A 288 -5.80 -31.45 -7.46
C ALA A 288 -4.31 -31.82 -7.34
N ASP A 289 -3.45 -30.96 -6.77
CA ASP A 289 -2.01 -31.23 -6.66
C ASP A 289 -1.36 -30.53 -5.45
N GLY A 290 -0.68 -31.32 -4.60
CA GLY A 290 0.63 -31.00 -4.02
C GLY A 290 0.74 -29.97 -2.90
N GLY A 291 0.68 -30.40 -1.63
CA GLY A 291 1.48 -29.78 -0.54
C GLY A 291 1.27 -28.30 -0.20
N LEU A 292 0.18 -27.67 -0.67
CA LEU A 292 -0.11 -26.26 -0.36
C LEU A 292 -0.48 -26.08 1.12
N THR A 293 -0.10 -24.93 1.67
CA THR A 293 -0.29 -24.54 3.06
C THR A 293 -0.90 -23.13 3.17
N LYS A 294 -1.29 -22.75 4.39
CA LYS A 294 -1.53 -21.35 4.80
C LYS A 294 -0.33 -20.75 5.53
N ASP A 295 0.70 -21.55 5.79
CA ASP A 295 1.87 -21.12 6.56
C ASP A 295 2.70 -20.09 5.76
N TYR A 296 3.24 -19.13 6.49
CA TYR A 296 4.15 -18.11 6.00
C TYR A 296 5.03 -17.64 7.15
N ASP A 297 6.22 -17.13 6.85
CA ASP A 297 7.01 -16.38 7.82
C ASP A 297 6.61 -14.89 7.74
N PRO A 298 6.10 -14.28 8.82
CA PRO A 298 5.70 -12.88 8.83
C PRO A 298 6.85 -11.91 8.52
N ASN A 299 8.11 -12.35 8.68
CA ASN A 299 9.29 -11.53 8.40
C ASN A 299 9.68 -11.51 6.91
N GLU A 300 9.04 -12.32 6.05
CA GLU A 300 9.35 -12.35 4.61
C GLU A 300 9.07 -11.03 3.87
N ILE A 301 8.29 -10.14 4.47
CA ILE A 301 7.93 -8.83 3.91
C ILE A 301 9.01 -7.78 4.20
N LEU A 302 9.83 -8.02 5.23
CA LEU A 302 10.85 -7.07 5.65
C LEU A 302 11.97 -6.98 4.62
N SER A 303 12.55 -5.79 4.49
CA SER A 303 13.75 -5.65 3.67
C SER A 303 14.89 -6.47 4.30
N PRO A 304 15.87 -6.95 3.50
CA PRO A 304 17.03 -7.65 4.06
C PRO A 304 17.77 -6.85 5.13
N GLU A 305 17.82 -5.53 4.97
CA GLU A 305 18.45 -4.60 5.93
C GLU A 305 17.65 -4.56 7.25
N ASP A 306 16.31 -4.58 7.17
CA ASP A 306 15.44 -4.63 8.35
C ASP A 306 15.51 -5.97 9.06
N VAL A 307 15.62 -7.08 8.32
CA VAL A 307 15.83 -8.41 8.91
C VAL A 307 17.17 -8.44 9.65
N GLU A 308 18.26 -7.98 9.03
CA GLU A 308 19.57 -7.90 9.69
C GLU A 308 19.55 -7.00 10.93
N LEU A 309 18.81 -5.88 10.89
CA LEU A 309 18.61 -5.00 12.04
C LEU A 309 17.83 -5.70 13.16
N MET A 310 16.74 -6.41 12.85
CA MET A 310 15.98 -7.16 13.85
C MET A 310 16.77 -8.32 14.45
N GLU A 311 17.48 -9.08 13.62
CA GLU A 311 18.37 -10.17 14.08
C GLU A 311 19.50 -9.63 14.97
N ALA A 312 19.99 -8.42 14.69
CA ALA A 312 20.97 -7.74 15.55
C ALA A 312 20.37 -7.18 16.85
N GLU A 313 19.06 -6.94 16.89
CA GLU A 313 18.32 -6.45 18.06
C GLU A 313 17.75 -7.57 18.94
N GLU A 314 17.74 -8.83 18.49
CA GLU A 314 17.41 -9.97 19.36
C GLU A 314 18.56 -10.22 20.37
N PRO A 315 18.36 -9.96 21.68
CA PRO A 315 19.36 -10.33 22.66
C PRO A 315 19.42 -11.86 22.71
N SER A 316 20.57 -12.43 22.37
CA SER A 316 20.81 -13.87 22.53
C SER A 316 20.45 -14.29 23.96
N LEU A 317 19.36 -15.04 24.11
CA LEU A 317 18.99 -15.70 25.37
C LEU A 317 19.86 -16.95 25.61
N GLU A 318 21.14 -16.89 25.24
CA GLU A 318 22.14 -17.88 25.64
C GLU A 318 22.87 -17.33 26.85
N GLY A 319 22.24 -17.55 28.02
CA GLY A 319 22.92 -17.40 29.31
C GLY A 319 23.94 -18.53 29.53
N PRO A 320 24.99 -18.28 30.35
CA PRO A 320 25.89 -19.33 30.85
C PRO A 320 25.19 -20.31 31.81
#